data_AF-A0A7M7R528-F1
#
_entry.id   AF-A0A7M7R528-F1
#
_cell.length_a   1.000
_cell.length_b   1.000
_cell.length_c   1.000
_cell.angle_alpha   90.00
_cell.angle_beta   90.00
_cell.angle_gamma   90.00
#
_symmetry.space_group_name_H-M   'P 1'
#
loop_
_entity.id
_entity.type
_entity.pdbx_description
1 polymer ?
#
loop_
_entity_poly.entity_id
_entity_poly.type
_entity_poly.pdbx_seq_one_letter_code
_entity_poly.pdbx_strand_id
1 'polypeptide(L)'
;MARKTMQHVLDETELETIAQNELSRLKRQFRIMENDRSICAEDAKLQLRKQINMINRLEYEKAELVLRIKTASAKTFTRKEEKMEEKLKCVLSTQTQYDEMIKNEKQEIEEVNIEIRKLTKEIEFIRKKIKTDVQLKEMYIRDENIVYMLENRLEVATKRFNIAVALNTKLRDEIEDKLKERSQFTALWNKLINQLNTGKQIINDLVEQATIAFNQRDEELNKIQALRERGLRDLKNHISEMCELQRTMDNEMKLQEFLGVKGQHREMSDLNEKRAAERKASMEYKQSKIETYKNILHTIKEFIGEQNNDKLIAKFIKQEEENFALFSYVNELNDELESLNSRIDQLTIAIQEAQTINDRISSDQTQTLEQLKTELEQQTALADAAEENLAQCDDVLEKLLKGIDSLFKAIRCDNSPILRLLGDNEQITMSNVMLYLGIIEKQITQMFHKVYWLDRATKTQQLRIDEERRPRLKVPPIEYIAPTQPCALCVEKEELQIVSEGLEHPLTREAATKKLKQRLDEDYSELLHNISGCHLPAARKIIQKRYQ
;
A
#
# COMPACT_ATOMS: atom_id res chain seq x y z
N MET A 1 150.54 -146.03 16.43
CA MET A 1 151.09 -147.38 16.71
C MET A 1 150.82 -148.25 15.49
N ALA A 2 151.87 -148.96 15.04
CA ALA A 2 151.89 -150.29 14.39
C ALA A 2 150.59 -150.83 13.74
N ARG A 3 150.55 -151.46 12.56
CA ARG A 3 151.60 -152.26 11.89
C ARG A 3 151.08 -152.84 10.55
N LYS A 4 152.02 -152.94 9.59
CA LYS A 4 152.34 -154.10 8.71
C LYS A 4 151.40 -154.48 7.55
N THR A 5 151.85 -154.36 6.28
CA THR A 5 152.58 -155.34 5.40
C THR A 5 151.67 -156.44 4.83
N MET A 6 151.79 -156.99 3.61
CA MET A 6 152.85 -157.09 2.61
C MET A 6 152.27 -157.12 1.17
N GLN A 7 153.18 -157.00 0.20
CA GLN A 7 153.09 -157.17 -1.26
C GLN A 7 152.47 -158.51 -1.74
N HIS A 8 151.88 -158.53 -2.95
CA HIS A 8 152.43 -159.29 -4.09
C HIS A 8 151.84 -158.81 -5.43
N VAL A 9 152.66 -158.96 -6.47
CA VAL A 9 152.53 -158.58 -7.89
C VAL A 9 151.56 -159.51 -8.65
N LEU A 10 150.76 -158.98 -9.61
CA LEU A 10 150.61 -159.47 -11.01
C LEU A 10 149.49 -158.74 -11.82
N ASP A 11 149.88 -158.39 -13.06
CA ASP A 11 149.20 -158.07 -14.33
C ASP A 11 148.12 -156.99 -14.51
N GLU A 12 148.28 -156.28 -15.63
CA GLU A 12 148.12 -154.83 -15.81
C GLU A 12 146.89 -154.41 -16.63
N THR A 13 146.01 -155.34 -17.06
CA THR A 13 145.02 -155.03 -18.12
C THR A 13 143.55 -155.25 -17.76
N GLU A 14 143.20 -155.99 -16.70
CA GLU A 14 141.80 -156.27 -16.37
C GLU A 14 141.23 -155.41 -15.21
N LEU A 15 142.07 -154.84 -14.34
CA LEU A 15 141.62 -154.00 -13.21
C LEU A 15 141.23 -152.56 -13.59
N GLU A 16 141.73 -152.02 -14.70
CA GLU A 16 141.43 -150.65 -15.14
C GLU A 16 139.94 -150.45 -15.51
N THR A 17 139.27 -151.51 -15.95
CA THR A 17 137.87 -151.42 -16.42
C THR A 17 136.85 -151.40 -15.27
N ILE A 18 137.14 -152.06 -14.15
CA ILE A 18 136.22 -152.11 -12.99
C ILE A 18 136.32 -150.83 -12.14
N ALA A 19 137.52 -150.25 -12.00
CA ALA A 19 137.72 -149.03 -11.22
C ALA A 19 137.09 -147.77 -11.86
N GLN A 20 137.05 -147.67 -13.20
CA GLN A 20 136.44 -146.53 -13.89
C GLN A 20 134.92 -146.42 -13.66
N ASN A 21 134.23 -147.56 -13.47
CA ASN A 21 132.81 -147.57 -13.19
C ASN A 21 132.48 -147.09 -11.76
N GLU A 22 133.28 -147.45 -10.73
CA GLU A 22 133.10 -146.89 -9.38
C GLU A 22 133.40 -145.38 -9.31
N LEU A 23 134.39 -144.92 -10.08
CA LEU A 23 134.79 -143.51 -10.16
C LEU A 23 133.67 -142.62 -10.74
N SER A 24 132.84 -143.16 -11.64
CA SER A 24 131.69 -142.44 -12.20
C SER A 24 130.54 -142.27 -11.19
N ARG A 25 130.27 -143.27 -10.35
CA ARG A 25 129.21 -143.22 -9.32
C ARG A 25 129.56 -142.27 -8.17
N LEU A 26 130.81 -142.32 -7.68
CA LEU A 26 131.29 -141.43 -6.61
C LEU A 26 131.33 -139.96 -7.03
N LYS A 27 131.70 -139.67 -8.29
CA LYS A 27 131.65 -138.30 -8.85
C LYS A 27 130.24 -137.70 -8.87
N ARG A 28 129.19 -138.52 -9.01
CA ARG A 28 127.80 -138.04 -9.01
C ARG A 28 127.29 -137.72 -7.60
N GLN A 29 127.65 -138.52 -6.59
CA GLN A 29 127.27 -138.26 -5.19
C GLN A 29 127.96 -137.03 -4.60
N PHE A 30 129.23 -136.80 -4.90
CA PHE A 30 129.95 -135.61 -4.42
C PHE A 30 129.32 -134.29 -4.93
N ARG A 31 128.87 -134.27 -6.19
CA ARG A 31 128.25 -133.07 -6.80
C ARG A 31 126.93 -132.67 -6.14
N ILE A 32 126.16 -133.63 -5.63
CA ILE A 32 124.89 -133.38 -4.95
C ILE A 32 125.15 -132.79 -3.56
N MET A 33 126.07 -133.39 -2.77
CA MET A 33 126.42 -132.87 -1.44
C MET A 33 127.06 -131.47 -1.48
N GLU A 34 127.82 -131.15 -2.52
CA GLU A 34 128.45 -129.83 -2.67
C GLU A 34 127.43 -128.73 -3.01
N ASN A 35 126.39 -129.08 -3.76
CA ASN A 35 125.25 -128.18 -4.02
C ASN A 35 124.40 -127.94 -2.77
N ASP A 36 124.08 -128.98 -1.99
CA ASP A 36 123.27 -128.83 -0.76
C ASP A 36 124.00 -128.01 0.32
N ARG A 37 125.33 -128.16 0.44
CA ARG A 37 126.17 -127.32 1.32
C ARG A 37 126.15 -125.84 0.91
N SER A 38 126.11 -125.57 -0.40
CA SER A 38 126.05 -124.20 -0.93
C SER A 38 124.72 -123.52 -0.60
N ILE A 39 123.60 -124.25 -0.71
CA ILE A 39 122.25 -123.70 -0.48
C ILE A 39 122.05 -123.32 1.01
N CYS A 40 122.43 -124.20 1.95
CA CYS A 40 122.32 -123.88 3.38
C CYS A 40 123.20 -122.70 3.81
N ALA A 41 124.39 -122.53 3.21
CA ALA A 41 125.29 -121.43 3.54
C ALA A 41 124.83 -120.07 2.98
N GLU A 42 124.10 -120.06 1.86
CA GLU A 42 123.50 -118.84 1.33
C GLU A 42 122.29 -118.38 2.16
N ASP A 43 121.42 -119.30 2.58
CA ASP A 43 120.21 -118.96 3.34
C ASP A 43 120.52 -118.34 4.72
N ALA A 44 121.54 -118.86 5.43
CA ALA A 44 122.01 -118.29 6.69
C ALA A 44 122.60 -116.87 6.53
N LYS A 45 123.31 -116.60 5.41
CA LYS A 45 123.84 -115.26 5.10
C LYS A 45 122.73 -114.26 4.75
N LEU A 46 121.64 -114.73 4.16
CA LEU A 46 120.52 -113.89 3.75
C LEU A 46 119.66 -113.46 4.94
N GLN A 47 119.47 -114.33 5.95
CA GLN A 47 118.80 -113.98 7.20
C GLN A 47 119.59 -112.95 8.02
N LEU A 48 120.91 -113.10 8.14
CA LEU A 48 121.79 -112.15 8.83
C LEU A 48 121.78 -110.76 8.18
N ARG A 49 121.79 -110.68 6.85
CA ARG A 49 121.64 -109.38 6.14
C ARG A 49 120.28 -108.73 6.38
N LYS A 50 119.20 -109.50 6.43
CA LYS A 50 117.85 -108.97 6.72
C LYS A 50 117.77 -108.36 8.13
N GLN A 51 118.35 -109.02 9.14
CA GLN A 51 118.35 -108.49 10.51
C GLN A 51 119.21 -107.22 10.65
N ILE A 52 120.40 -107.17 10.03
CA ILE A 52 121.27 -105.98 10.06
C ILE A 52 120.62 -104.79 9.34
N ASN A 53 119.97 -105.02 8.20
CA ASN A 53 119.26 -103.95 7.48
C ASN A 53 118.08 -103.38 8.28
N MET A 54 117.38 -104.20 9.07
CA MET A 54 116.28 -103.71 9.91
C MET A 54 116.78 -102.86 11.08
N ILE A 55 117.89 -103.25 11.72
CA ILE A 55 118.50 -102.47 12.81
C ILE A 55 118.95 -101.10 12.29
N ASN A 56 119.65 -101.06 11.15
CA ASN A 56 120.11 -99.80 10.56
C ASN A 56 118.94 -98.85 10.21
N ARG A 57 117.79 -99.38 9.76
CA ARG A 57 116.61 -98.57 9.48
C ARG A 57 116.00 -97.96 10.73
N LEU A 58 115.89 -98.74 11.82
CA LEU A 58 115.36 -98.25 13.10
C LEU A 58 116.29 -97.21 13.75
N GLU A 59 117.61 -97.38 13.62
CA GLU A 59 118.57 -96.38 14.10
C GLU A 59 118.50 -95.06 13.32
N TYR A 60 118.28 -95.14 12.01
CA TYR A 60 118.05 -93.96 11.18
C TYR A 60 116.75 -93.23 11.57
N GLU A 61 115.64 -93.95 11.75
CA GLU A 61 114.36 -93.36 12.15
C GLU A 61 114.44 -92.73 13.56
N LYS A 62 115.16 -93.36 14.50
CA LYS A 62 115.42 -92.78 15.82
C LYS A 62 116.23 -91.49 15.73
N ALA A 63 117.28 -91.46 14.91
CA ALA A 63 118.09 -90.26 14.71
C ALA A 63 117.26 -89.12 14.08
N GLU A 64 116.41 -89.44 13.11
CA GLU A 64 115.54 -88.47 12.44
C GLU A 64 114.50 -87.87 13.41
N LEU A 65 113.85 -88.69 14.24
CA LEU A 65 112.88 -88.20 15.24
C LEU A 65 113.53 -87.31 16.30
N VAL A 66 114.71 -87.68 16.80
CA VAL A 66 115.46 -86.84 17.76
C VAL A 66 115.87 -85.51 17.13
N LEU A 67 116.25 -85.52 15.84
CA LEU A 67 116.56 -84.28 15.12
C LEU A 67 115.32 -83.37 15.02
N ARG A 68 114.14 -83.92 14.71
CA ARG A 68 112.88 -83.16 14.63
C ARG A 68 112.45 -82.56 15.97
N ILE A 69 112.63 -83.29 17.08
CA ILE A 69 112.33 -82.76 18.41
C ILE A 69 113.30 -81.63 18.77
N LYS A 70 114.60 -81.79 18.47
CA LYS A 70 115.59 -80.74 18.71
C LYS A 70 115.38 -79.50 17.85
N THR A 71 114.92 -79.65 16.60
CA THR A 71 114.59 -78.50 15.75
C THR A 71 113.30 -77.81 16.20
N ALA A 72 112.28 -78.55 16.64
CA ALA A 72 111.05 -77.96 17.19
C ALA A 72 111.27 -77.27 18.54
N SER A 73 112.13 -77.84 19.41
CA SER A 73 112.51 -77.25 20.71
C SER A 73 113.71 -76.29 20.62
N ALA A 74 114.16 -75.95 19.41
CA ALA A 74 115.23 -74.99 19.24
C ALA A 74 114.78 -73.59 19.68
N LYS A 75 115.66 -72.89 20.40
CA LYS A 75 115.43 -71.53 20.95
C LYS A 75 115.00 -70.50 19.90
N THR A 76 115.22 -70.77 18.62
CA THR A 76 114.79 -69.91 17.50
C THR A 76 113.28 -69.95 17.25
N PHE A 77 112.62 -71.10 17.46
CA PHE A 77 111.18 -71.22 17.30
C PHE A 77 110.41 -70.71 18.53
N THR A 78 110.90 -70.98 19.74
CA THR A 78 110.32 -70.40 20.97
C THR A 78 110.40 -68.87 20.99
N ARG A 79 111.54 -68.29 20.53
CA ARG A 79 111.68 -66.84 20.39
C ARG A 79 110.79 -66.24 19.29
N LYS A 80 110.38 -67.03 18.29
CA LYS A 80 109.38 -66.61 17.29
C LYS A 80 107.97 -66.66 17.87
N GLU A 81 107.65 -67.65 18.70
CA GLU A 81 106.38 -67.74 19.43
C GLU A 81 106.21 -66.60 20.43
N GLU A 82 107.22 -66.30 21.26
CA GLU A 82 107.20 -65.16 22.18
C GLU A 82 107.01 -63.82 21.44
N LYS A 83 107.70 -63.63 20.31
CA LYS A 83 107.50 -62.45 19.44
C LYS A 83 106.11 -62.40 18.81
N MET A 84 105.50 -63.54 18.50
CA MET A 84 104.12 -63.58 18.03
C MET A 84 103.15 -63.27 19.17
N GLU A 85 103.41 -63.74 20.39
CA GLU A 85 102.59 -63.46 21.57
C GLU A 85 102.64 -61.98 21.96
N GLU A 86 103.82 -61.36 21.93
CA GLU A 86 103.97 -59.91 22.13
C GLU A 86 103.24 -59.09 21.06
N LYS A 87 103.33 -59.52 19.80
CA LYS A 87 102.55 -58.91 18.71
C LYS A 87 101.05 -59.08 18.93
N LEU A 88 100.60 -60.24 19.39
CA LEU A 88 99.18 -60.49 19.67
C LEU A 88 98.68 -59.60 20.80
N LYS A 89 99.46 -59.48 21.89
CA LYS A 89 99.14 -58.58 23.01
C LYS A 89 99.10 -57.12 22.55
N CYS A 90 100.04 -56.69 21.72
CA CYS A 90 100.03 -55.35 21.13
C CYS A 90 98.77 -55.13 20.28
N VAL A 91 98.44 -56.04 19.37
CA VAL A 91 97.23 -55.95 18.53
C VAL A 91 95.96 -55.92 19.38
N LEU A 92 95.85 -56.78 20.39
CA LEU A 92 94.72 -56.78 21.32
C LEU A 92 94.61 -55.46 22.09
N SER A 93 95.73 -54.90 22.55
CA SER A 93 95.72 -53.59 23.22
C SER A 93 95.29 -52.46 22.28
N THR A 94 95.74 -52.48 21.02
CA THR A 94 95.29 -51.51 20.01
C THR A 94 93.82 -51.70 19.67
N GLN A 95 93.33 -52.94 19.61
CA GLN A 95 91.92 -53.25 19.38
C GLN A 95 91.05 -52.70 20.52
N THR A 96 91.45 -52.92 21.78
CA THR A 96 90.73 -52.36 22.94
C THR A 96 90.71 -50.84 22.93
N GLN A 97 91.80 -50.19 22.52
CA GLN A 97 91.86 -48.73 22.39
C GLN A 97 90.91 -48.22 21.30
N TYR A 98 90.90 -48.84 20.11
CA TYR A 98 89.98 -48.48 19.05
C TYR A 98 88.52 -48.75 19.43
N ASP A 99 88.23 -49.85 20.15
CA ASP A 99 86.89 -50.13 20.65
C ASP A 99 86.40 -49.07 21.66
N GLU A 100 87.29 -48.57 22.52
CA GLU A 100 86.98 -47.45 23.41
C GLU A 100 86.75 -46.14 22.64
N MET A 101 87.59 -45.82 21.66
CA MET A 101 87.39 -44.64 20.80
C MET A 101 86.06 -44.72 20.03
N ILE A 102 85.73 -45.88 19.46
CA ILE A 102 84.46 -46.11 18.76
C ILE A 102 83.26 -45.96 19.72
N LYS A 103 83.40 -46.41 20.98
CA LYS A 103 82.34 -46.22 21.98
C LYS A 103 82.13 -44.74 22.31
N ASN A 104 83.21 -43.98 22.48
CA ASN A 104 83.14 -42.55 22.77
C ASN A 104 82.51 -41.78 21.58
N GLU A 105 82.98 -42.03 20.36
CA GLU A 105 82.40 -41.46 19.14
C GLU A 105 80.92 -41.81 18.98
N LYS A 106 80.52 -43.05 19.30
CA LYS A 106 79.09 -43.43 19.30
C LYS A 106 78.27 -42.68 20.35
N GLN A 107 78.85 -42.37 21.52
CA GLN A 107 78.19 -41.57 22.54
C GLN A 107 78.04 -40.12 22.08
N GLU A 108 79.09 -39.52 21.53
CA GLU A 108 79.05 -38.17 20.97
C GLU A 108 78.02 -38.04 19.83
N ILE A 109 77.96 -39.05 18.95
CA ILE A 109 76.93 -39.12 17.89
C ILE A 109 75.52 -39.18 18.48
N GLU A 110 75.30 -39.97 19.55
CA GLU A 110 73.97 -40.05 20.17
C GLU A 110 73.58 -38.73 20.85
N GLU A 111 74.52 -38.06 21.51
CA GLU A 111 74.31 -36.74 22.12
C GLU A 111 73.91 -35.69 21.08
N VAL A 112 74.65 -35.62 19.96
CA VAL A 112 74.33 -34.73 18.84
C VAL A 112 72.98 -35.09 18.22
N ASN A 113 72.65 -36.38 18.09
CA ASN A 113 71.34 -36.81 17.59
C ASN A 113 70.19 -36.43 18.54
N ILE A 114 70.43 -36.38 19.85
CA ILE A 114 69.45 -35.90 20.83
C ILE A 114 69.23 -34.40 20.66
N GLU A 115 70.31 -33.62 20.48
CA GLU A 115 70.22 -32.18 20.24
C GLU A 115 69.52 -31.85 18.91
N ILE A 116 69.87 -32.55 17.83
CA ILE A 116 69.18 -32.43 16.54
C ILE A 116 67.69 -32.72 16.71
N ARG A 117 67.30 -33.75 17.47
CA ARG A 117 65.89 -34.06 17.74
C ARG A 117 65.19 -32.96 18.53
N LYS A 118 65.85 -32.34 19.51
CA LYS A 118 65.29 -31.21 20.28
C LYS A 118 65.08 -29.98 19.38
N LEU A 119 66.11 -29.58 18.64
CA LEU A 119 66.04 -28.44 17.72
C LEU A 119 65.01 -28.67 16.60
N THR A 120 64.91 -29.88 16.06
CA THR A 120 63.89 -30.22 15.06
C THR A 120 62.47 -30.04 15.64
N LYS A 121 62.23 -30.48 16.87
CA LYS A 121 60.94 -30.28 17.56
C LYS A 121 60.64 -28.80 17.83
N GLU A 122 61.64 -28.01 18.22
CA GLU A 122 61.49 -26.56 18.40
C GLU A 122 61.19 -25.84 17.08
N ILE A 123 61.87 -26.21 16.00
CA ILE A 123 61.60 -25.70 14.65
C ILE A 123 60.18 -26.07 14.20
N GLU A 124 59.74 -27.31 14.43
CA GLU A 124 58.35 -27.71 14.15
C GLU A 124 57.32 -26.92 14.96
N PHE A 125 57.60 -26.66 16.23
CA PHE A 125 56.74 -25.85 17.09
C PHE A 125 56.64 -24.40 16.60
N ILE A 126 57.77 -23.80 16.22
CA ILE A 126 57.82 -22.45 15.67
C ILE A 126 57.11 -22.40 14.31
N ARG A 127 57.34 -23.37 13.41
CA ARG A 127 56.64 -23.47 12.12
C ARG A 127 55.13 -23.61 12.25
N LYS A 128 54.63 -24.26 13.31
CA LYS A 128 53.19 -24.34 13.60
C LYS A 128 52.61 -23.02 14.11
N LYS A 129 53.41 -22.18 14.78
CA LYS A 129 52.99 -20.86 15.28
C LYS A 129 53.08 -19.76 14.22
N ILE A 130 54.08 -19.83 13.34
CA ILE A 130 54.26 -18.85 12.27
C ILE A 130 53.25 -19.17 11.18
N LYS A 131 52.32 -18.23 10.97
CA LYS A 131 51.41 -18.28 9.83
C LYS A 131 52.21 -18.02 8.56
N THR A 132 51.96 -18.81 7.53
CA THR A 132 52.55 -18.59 6.21
C THR A 132 52.03 -17.29 5.60
N ASP A 133 52.82 -16.63 4.75
CA ASP A 133 52.41 -15.40 4.04
C ASP A 133 51.09 -15.57 3.28
N VAL A 134 50.82 -16.77 2.77
CA VAL A 134 49.55 -17.12 2.12
C VAL A 134 48.39 -17.02 3.10
N GLN A 135 48.53 -17.57 4.31
CA GLN A 135 47.49 -17.50 5.35
C GLN A 135 47.26 -16.08 5.83
N LEU A 136 48.31 -15.25 5.90
CA LEU A 136 48.19 -13.83 6.26
C LEU A 136 47.43 -13.05 5.17
N LYS A 137 47.73 -13.28 3.89
CA LYS A 137 46.99 -12.70 2.76
C LYS A 137 45.53 -13.16 2.74
N GLU A 138 45.26 -14.45 2.97
CA GLU A 138 43.89 -14.97 3.07
C GLU A 138 43.14 -14.41 4.28
N MET A 139 43.80 -14.12 5.40
CA MET A 139 43.19 -13.41 6.53
C MET A 139 42.89 -11.96 6.16
N TYR A 140 43.85 -11.24 5.55
CA TYR A 140 43.65 -9.86 5.12
C TYR A 140 42.48 -9.73 4.13
N ILE A 141 42.42 -10.58 3.11
CA ILE A 141 41.32 -10.59 2.12
C ILE A 141 39.98 -10.92 2.81
N ARG A 142 39.97 -11.83 3.80
CA ARG A 142 38.76 -12.11 4.57
C ARG A 142 38.32 -10.92 5.41
N ASP A 143 39.25 -10.27 6.10
CA ASP A 143 38.97 -9.11 6.93
C ASP A 143 38.49 -7.94 6.06
N GLU A 144 39.11 -7.71 4.90
CA GLU A 144 38.70 -6.70 3.91
C GLU A 144 37.29 -6.98 3.36
N ASN A 145 36.98 -8.24 3.06
CA ASN A 145 35.62 -8.64 2.66
C ASN A 145 34.60 -8.43 3.78
N ILE A 146 34.97 -8.67 5.04
CA ILE A 146 34.10 -8.42 6.19
C ILE A 146 33.88 -6.91 6.37
N VAL A 147 34.93 -6.08 6.26
CA VAL A 147 34.82 -4.63 6.30
C VAL A 147 33.88 -4.14 5.19
N TYR A 148 34.08 -4.58 3.95
CA TYR A 148 33.22 -4.22 2.83
C TYR A 148 31.75 -4.63 3.04
N MET A 149 31.51 -5.82 3.60
CA MET A 149 30.15 -6.26 3.95
C MET A 149 29.52 -5.35 5.02
N LEU A 150 30.28 -4.99 6.06
CA LEU A 150 29.81 -4.13 7.14
C LEU A 150 29.54 -2.71 6.65
N GLU A 151 30.39 -2.17 5.79
CA GLU A 151 30.20 -0.88 5.12
C GLU A 151 28.93 -0.86 4.28
N ASN A 152 28.71 -1.89 3.45
CA ASN A 152 27.48 -2.01 2.67
C ASN A 152 26.23 -2.10 3.57
N ARG A 153 26.30 -2.85 4.67
CA ARG A 153 25.18 -2.94 5.63
C ARG A 153 24.92 -1.59 6.30
N LEU A 154 25.97 -0.85 6.64
CA LEU A 154 25.87 0.49 7.21
C LEU A 154 25.28 1.46 6.19
N GLU A 155 25.70 1.41 4.93
CA GLU A 155 25.18 2.26 3.86
C GLU A 155 23.68 2.00 3.64
N VAL A 156 23.27 0.73 3.58
CA VAL A 156 21.86 0.35 3.46
C VAL A 156 21.04 0.83 4.67
N ALA A 157 21.56 0.67 5.89
CA ALA A 157 20.90 1.16 7.10
C ALA A 157 20.76 2.70 7.08
N THR A 158 21.82 3.40 6.66
CA THR A 158 21.83 4.87 6.54
C THR A 158 20.84 5.36 5.50
N LYS A 159 20.78 4.71 4.32
CA LYS A 159 19.77 5.01 3.30
C LYS A 159 18.35 4.82 3.83
N ARG A 160 18.07 3.70 4.50
CA ARG A 160 16.75 3.45 5.11
C ARG A 160 16.38 4.50 6.15
N PHE A 161 17.35 4.88 7.00
CA PHE A 161 17.15 5.94 7.99
C PHE A 161 16.84 7.29 7.31
N ASN A 162 17.61 7.67 6.29
CA ASN A 162 17.39 8.93 5.57
C ASN A 162 16.02 8.96 4.88
N ILE A 163 15.57 7.84 4.30
CA ILE A 163 14.22 7.71 3.73
C ILE A 163 13.16 7.90 4.83
N ALA A 164 13.32 7.26 5.99
CA ALA A 164 12.40 7.42 7.11
C ALA A 164 12.35 8.86 7.62
N VAL A 165 13.49 9.55 7.69
CA VAL A 165 13.56 10.97 8.07
C VAL A 165 12.86 11.84 7.02
N ALA A 166 13.09 11.62 5.73
CA ALA A 166 12.42 12.37 4.66
C ALA A 166 10.90 12.13 4.63
N LEU A 167 10.44 10.93 4.97
CA LEU A 167 9.01 10.67 5.16
C LEU A 167 8.47 11.38 6.40
N ASN A 168 9.23 11.40 7.50
CA ASN A 168 8.84 12.11 8.71
C ASN A 168 8.72 13.62 8.50
N THR A 169 9.64 14.22 7.72
CA THR A 169 9.55 15.65 7.37
C THR A 169 8.28 15.94 6.56
N LYS A 170 7.97 15.11 5.55
CA LYS A 170 6.72 15.25 4.77
C LYS A 170 5.48 15.15 5.65
N LEU A 171 5.44 14.19 6.57
CA LEU A 171 4.33 14.05 7.51
C LEU A 171 4.21 15.26 8.46
N ARG A 172 5.33 15.87 8.86
CA ARG A 172 5.31 17.10 9.66
C ARG A 172 4.77 18.28 8.87
N ASP A 173 5.16 18.42 7.62
CA ASP A 173 4.64 19.47 6.73
C ASP A 173 3.12 19.30 6.53
N GLU A 174 2.65 18.07 6.29
CA GLU A 174 1.22 17.76 6.20
C GLU A 174 0.46 18.10 7.50
N ILE A 175 1.03 17.76 8.67
CA ILE A 175 0.44 18.13 9.96
C ILE A 175 0.37 19.65 10.10
N GLU A 176 1.43 20.38 9.73
CA GLU A 176 1.46 21.83 9.81
C GLU A 176 0.40 22.48 8.89
N ASP A 177 0.26 21.98 7.67
CA ASP A 177 -0.78 22.43 6.74
C ASP A 177 -2.17 22.18 7.29
N LYS A 178 -2.43 21.01 7.88
CA LYS A 178 -3.72 20.71 8.55
C LYS A 178 -3.97 21.59 9.77
N LEU A 179 -2.94 21.95 10.54
CA LEU A 179 -3.07 22.90 11.64
C LEU A 179 -3.39 24.31 11.15
N LYS A 180 -2.77 24.75 10.04
CA LYS A 180 -3.08 26.03 9.39
C LYS A 180 -4.52 26.06 8.88
N GLU A 181 -4.97 25.03 8.15
CA GLU A 181 -6.35 24.89 7.70
C GLU A 181 -7.34 24.97 8.88
N ARG A 182 -7.07 24.23 9.96
CA ARG A 182 -7.90 24.26 11.18
C ARG A 182 -7.95 25.65 11.80
N SER A 183 -6.83 26.37 11.85
CA SER A 183 -6.79 27.72 12.40
C SER A 183 -7.63 28.70 11.57
N GLN A 184 -7.55 28.62 10.25
CA GLN A 184 -8.34 29.44 9.33
C GLN A 184 -9.83 29.11 9.44
N PHE A 185 -10.17 27.82 9.47
CA PHE A 185 -11.54 27.36 9.69
C PHE A 185 -12.10 27.87 11.01
N THR A 186 -11.34 27.77 12.10
CA THR A 186 -11.77 28.26 13.42
C THR A 186 -11.98 29.77 13.41
N ALA A 187 -11.14 30.53 12.71
CA ALA A 187 -11.30 31.96 12.56
C ALA A 187 -12.58 32.33 11.77
N LEU A 188 -12.87 31.63 10.67
CA LEU A 188 -14.10 31.81 9.90
C LEU A 188 -15.34 31.41 10.70
N TRP A 189 -15.27 30.28 11.40
CA TRP A 189 -16.32 29.80 12.29
C TRP A 189 -16.67 30.83 13.36
N ASN A 190 -15.68 31.38 14.05
CA ASN A 190 -15.89 32.42 15.06
C ASN A 190 -16.49 33.71 14.45
N LYS A 191 -16.08 34.08 13.23
CA LYS A 191 -16.69 35.22 12.52
C LYS A 191 -18.18 34.96 12.23
N LEU A 192 -18.54 33.78 11.73
CA LEU A 192 -19.92 33.41 11.46
C LEU A 192 -20.76 33.35 12.73
N ILE A 193 -20.23 32.81 13.83
CA ILE A 193 -20.89 32.83 15.14
C ILE A 193 -21.16 34.26 15.60
N ASN A 194 -20.17 35.15 15.47
CA ASN A 194 -20.34 36.54 15.86
C ASN A 194 -21.41 37.23 15.02
N GLN A 195 -21.42 37.01 13.70
CA GLN A 195 -22.47 37.53 12.81
C GLN A 195 -23.86 37.02 13.20
N LEU A 196 -23.98 35.74 13.52
CA LEU A 196 -25.23 35.14 14.00
C LEU A 196 -25.69 35.79 15.32
N ASN A 197 -24.77 35.97 16.27
CA ASN A 197 -25.09 36.61 17.55
C ASN A 197 -25.50 38.07 17.38
N THR A 198 -24.84 38.83 16.50
CA THR A 198 -25.27 40.19 16.18
C THR A 198 -26.65 40.20 15.51
N GLY A 199 -26.93 39.25 14.62
CA GLY A 199 -28.26 39.12 14.00
C GLY A 199 -29.34 38.82 15.04
N LYS A 200 -29.07 37.94 16.00
CA LYS A 200 -29.99 37.66 17.12
C LYS A 200 -30.23 38.88 18.00
N GLN A 201 -29.20 39.67 18.28
CA GLN A 201 -29.34 40.93 19.02
C GLN A 201 -30.28 41.89 18.28
N ILE A 202 -30.07 42.10 16.98
CA ILE A 202 -30.95 42.95 16.17
C ILE A 202 -32.40 42.46 16.20
N ILE A 203 -32.63 41.15 16.11
CA ILE A 203 -33.98 40.58 16.20
C ILE A 203 -34.60 40.84 17.57
N ASN A 204 -33.85 40.64 18.66
CA ASN A 204 -34.33 40.93 20.00
C ASN A 204 -34.69 42.40 20.18
N ASP A 205 -33.82 43.31 19.71
CA ASP A 205 -34.07 44.76 19.77
C ASP A 205 -35.34 45.14 18.99
N LEU A 206 -35.57 44.52 17.82
CA LEU A 206 -36.80 44.73 17.04
C LEU A 206 -38.04 44.21 17.76
N VAL A 207 -37.96 43.05 18.43
CA VAL A 207 -39.06 42.51 19.24
C VAL A 207 -39.36 43.41 20.42
N GLU A 208 -38.34 43.92 21.11
CA GLU A 208 -38.49 44.88 22.21
C GLU A 208 -39.16 46.18 21.71
N GLN A 209 -38.69 46.74 20.60
CA GLN A 209 -39.29 47.93 19.99
C GLN A 209 -40.75 47.69 19.59
N ALA A 210 -41.06 46.55 18.97
CA ALA A 210 -42.42 46.18 18.61
C ALA A 210 -43.33 46.03 19.84
N THR A 211 -42.80 45.45 20.92
CA THR A 211 -43.53 45.30 22.19
C THR A 211 -43.81 46.66 22.82
N ILE A 212 -42.84 47.58 22.83
CA ILE A 212 -43.03 48.94 23.32
C ILE A 212 -44.10 49.67 22.50
N ALA A 213 -44.02 49.61 21.16
CA ALA A 213 -45.00 50.24 20.28
C ALA A 213 -46.41 49.65 20.47
N PHE A 214 -46.52 48.34 20.71
CA PHE A 214 -47.79 47.69 21.00
C PHE A 214 -48.38 48.16 22.33
N ASN A 215 -47.58 48.21 23.39
CA ASN A 215 -48.01 48.70 24.70
C ASN A 215 -48.47 50.17 24.62
N GLN A 216 -47.74 51.03 23.91
CA GLN A 216 -48.13 52.41 23.68
C GLN A 216 -49.47 52.52 22.93
N ARG A 217 -49.66 51.72 21.87
CA ARG A 217 -50.93 51.67 21.14
C ARG A 217 -52.07 51.26 22.07
N ASP A 218 -51.87 50.25 22.91
CA ASP A 218 -52.89 49.78 23.84
C ASP A 218 -53.26 50.86 24.88
N GLU A 219 -52.26 51.56 25.43
CA GLU A 219 -52.48 52.71 26.32
C GLU A 219 -53.31 53.81 25.65
N GLU A 220 -53.01 54.16 24.38
CA GLU A 220 -53.78 55.17 23.65
C GLU A 220 -55.20 54.70 23.32
N LEU A 221 -55.40 53.44 22.97
CA LEU A 221 -56.73 52.86 22.77
C LEU A 221 -57.56 52.91 24.06
N ASN A 222 -56.95 52.57 25.19
CA ASN A 222 -57.58 52.66 26.51
C ASN A 222 -57.97 54.12 26.85
N LYS A 223 -57.11 55.10 26.55
CA LYS A 223 -57.44 56.54 26.71
C LYS A 223 -58.61 56.96 25.81
N ILE A 224 -58.62 56.55 24.54
CA ILE A 224 -59.71 56.84 23.61
C ILE A 224 -61.02 56.22 24.11
N GLN A 225 -60.99 54.99 24.60
CA GLN A 225 -62.16 54.33 25.17
C GLN A 225 -62.68 55.09 26.39
N ALA A 226 -61.81 55.47 27.32
CA ALA A 226 -62.19 56.27 28.49
C ALA A 226 -62.83 57.62 28.10
N LEU A 227 -62.32 58.29 27.07
CA LEU A 227 -62.90 59.51 26.53
C LEU A 227 -64.27 59.28 25.89
N ARG A 228 -64.44 58.19 25.12
CA ARG A 228 -65.74 57.82 24.54
C ARG A 228 -66.78 57.55 25.62
N GLU A 229 -66.42 56.77 26.63
CA GLU A 229 -67.31 56.48 27.76
C GLU A 229 -67.67 57.74 28.54
N ARG A 230 -66.71 58.65 28.74
CA ARG A 230 -66.98 59.96 29.35
C ARG A 230 -67.93 60.78 28.49
N GLY A 231 -67.71 60.87 27.18
CA GLY A 231 -68.59 61.58 26.26
C GLY A 231 -70.03 61.04 26.26
N LEU A 232 -70.20 59.71 26.34
CA LEU A 232 -71.52 59.09 26.47
C LEU A 232 -72.20 59.44 27.81
N ARG A 233 -71.45 59.45 28.91
CA ARG A 233 -71.98 59.87 30.22
C ARG A 233 -72.39 61.34 30.22
N ASP A 234 -71.55 62.21 29.68
CA ASP A 234 -71.82 63.65 29.61
C ASP A 234 -73.05 63.94 28.72
N LEU A 235 -73.17 63.26 27.56
CA LEU A 235 -74.36 63.35 26.72
C LEU A 235 -75.63 62.92 27.47
N LYS A 236 -75.58 61.80 28.19
CA LYS A 236 -76.72 61.32 28.99
C LYS A 236 -77.11 62.35 30.06
N ASN A 237 -76.13 62.94 30.74
CA ASN A 237 -76.36 63.97 31.75
C ASN A 237 -77.00 65.23 31.13
N HIS A 238 -76.48 65.72 30.00
CA HIS A 238 -77.05 66.87 29.30
C HIS A 238 -78.47 66.62 28.79
N ILE A 239 -78.78 65.41 28.31
CA ILE A 239 -80.15 65.05 27.93
C ILE A 239 -81.07 65.11 29.16
N SER A 240 -80.66 64.57 30.32
CA SER A 240 -81.47 64.67 31.53
C SER A 240 -81.67 66.11 32.00
N GLU A 241 -80.61 66.93 32.00
CA GLU A 241 -80.69 68.36 32.35
C GLU A 241 -81.62 69.12 31.40
N MET A 242 -81.51 68.87 30.09
CA MET A 242 -82.38 69.48 29.08
C MET A 242 -83.85 69.06 29.28
N CYS A 243 -84.11 67.79 29.58
CA CYS A 243 -85.46 67.32 29.90
C CYS A 243 -86.02 67.96 31.18
N GLU A 244 -85.19 68.17 32.20
CA GLU A 244 -85.60 68.85 33.43
C GLU A 244 -85.92 70.34 33.18
N LEU A 245 -85.06 71.04 32.44
CA LEU A 245 -85.29 72.43 32.04
C LEU A 245 -86.54 72.59 31.17
N GLN A 246 -86.77 71.67 30.24
CA GLN A 246 -88.00 71.66 29.44
C GLN A 246 -89.24 71.49 30.34
N ARG A 247 -89.18 70.57 31.32
CA ARG A 247 -90.28 70.39 32.28
C ARG A 247 -90.51 71.63 33.14
N THR A 248 -89.46 72.31 33.60
CA THR A 248 -89.61 73.56 34.36
C THR A 248 -90.22 74.66 33.51
N MET A 249 -89.76 74.82 32.27
CA MET A 249 -90.30 75.79 31.33
C MET A 249 -91.77 75.51 31.01
N ASP A 250 -92.13 74.25 30.72
CA ASP A 250 -93.53 73.86 30.47
C ASP A 250 -94.41 74.15 31.69
N ASN A 251 -93.89 73.94 32.90
CA ASN A 251 -94.60 74.25 34.14
C ASN A 251 -94.77 75.78 34.34
N GLU A 252 -93.73 76.57 34.07
CA GLU A 252 -93.77 78.03 34.13
C GLU A 252 -94.70 78.61 33.07
N MET A 253 -94.68 78.09 31.85
CA MET A 253 -95.61 78.48 30.77
C MET A 253 -97.06 78.18 31.18
N LYS A 254 -97.34 76.96 31.66
CA LYS A 254 -98.67 76.61 32.18
C LYS A 254 -99.10 77.51 33.34
N LEU A 255 -98.17 77.88 34.22
CA LEU A 255 -98.45 78.80 35.31
C LEU A 255 -98.73 80.22 34.81
N GLN A 256 -97.96 80.71 33.83
CA GLN A 256 -98.17 82.02 33.20
C GLN A 256 -99.51 82.07 32.45
N GLU A 257 -99.84 81.04 31.68
CA GLU A 257 -101.14 80.88 31.03
C GLU A 257 -102.26 80.88 32.08
N PHE A 258 -102.11 80.10 33.16
CA PHE A 258 -103.08 80.04 34.25
C PHE A 258 -103.27 81.41 34.93
N LEU A 259 -102.19 82.13 35.23
CA LEU A 259 -102.23 83.47 35.82
C LEU A 259 -102.81 84.49 34.84
N GLY A 260 -102.51 84.40 33.54
CA GLY A 260 -103.12 85.22 32.49
C GLY A 260 -104.63 85.04 32.43
N VAL A 261 -105.12 83.80 32.47
CA VAL A 261 -106.55 83.46 32.48
C VAL A 261 -107.24 83.82 33.81
N LYS A 262 -106.50 83.82 34.93
CA LYS A 262 -107.01 84.24 36.24
C LYS A 262 -107.01 85.76 36.43
N GLY A 263 -106.06 86.47 35.82
CA GLY A 263 -105.90 87.94 35.90
C GLY A 263 -106.82 88.73 34.97
N GLN A 264 -107.46 88.09 34.01
CA GLN A 264 -108.53 88.71 33.22
C GLN A 264 -109.73 89.03 34.11
N HIS A 265 -110.18 90.29 34.11
CA HIS A 265 -111.36 90.72 34.85
C HIS A 265 -112.59 89.94 34.37
N ARG A 266 -113.23 89.21 35.27
CA ARG A 266 -114.37 88.34 34.95
C ARG A 266 -115.67 89.08 35.22
N GLU A 267 -116.36 89.49 34.18
CA GLU A 267 -117.81 89.74 34.27
C GLU A 267 -118.53 88.40 34.40
N MET A 268 -119.06 88.12 35.60
CA MET A 268 -119.78 86.89 35.94
C MET A 268 -121.23 86.94 35.45
N SER A 269 -121.46 87.19 34.15
CA SER A 269 -122.82 87.19 33.57
C SER A 269 -123.04 86.24 32.38
N ASP A 270 -122.02 85.56 31.85
CA ASP A 270 -122.18 84.78 30.59
C ASP A 270 -121.55 83.37 30.58
N LEU A 271 -121.33 82.79 31.77
CA LEU A 271 -120.61 81.52 31.88
C LEU A 271 -121.49 80.27 31.71
N ASN A 272 -122.81 80.41 31.77
CA ASN A 272 -123.75 79.30 31.58
C ASN A 272 -124.08 79.07 30.09
N GLU A 273 -124.19 80.13 29.30
CA GLU A 273 -124.53 80.02 27.87
C GLU A 273 -123.35 79.52 27.03
N LYS A 274 -122.12 79.97 27.35
CA LYS A 274 -120.90 79.55 26.65
C LYS A 274 -120.52 78.09 26.94
N ARG A 275 -120.69 77.64 28.19
CA ARG A 275 -120.51 76.21 28.57
C ARG A 275 -121.57 75.31 27.94
N ALA A 276 -122.79 75.81 27.69
CA ALA A 276 -123.82 75.05 26.99
C ALA A 276 -123.51 74.93 25.49
N ALA A 277 -122.97 75.98 24.87
CA ALA A 277 -122.55 75.99 23.46
C ALA A 277 -121.34 75.08 23.21
N GLU A 278 -120.30 75.11 24.06
CA GLU A 278 -119.15 74.20 23.93
C GLU A 278 -119.53 72.73 24.15
N ARG A 279 -120.46 72.46 25.07
CA ARG A 279 -121.02 71.10 25.23
C ARG A 279 -121.75 70.65 23.96
N LYS A 280 -122.55 71.50 23.33
CA LYS A 280 -123.22 71.17 22.06
C LYS A 280 -122.23 70.93 20.93
N ALA A 281 -121.23 71.81 20.75
CA ALA A 281 -120.19 71.64 19.74
C ALA A 281 -119.34 70.37 19.94
N SER A 282 -119.01 70.02 21.21
CA SER A 282 -118.29 68.78 21.52
C SER A 282 -119.17 67.54 21.26
N MET A 283 -120.47 67.63 21.50
CA MET A 283 -121.42 66.55 21.19
C MET A 283 -121.60 66.39 19.67
N GLU A 284 -121.69 67.47 18.91
CA GLU A 284 -121.75 67.46 17.45
C GLU A 284 -120.46 66.90 16.82
N TYR A 285 -119.29 67.27 17.34
CA TYR A 285 -118.00 66.68 16.91
C TYR A 285 -117.93 65.18 17.19
N LYS A 286 -118.34 64.74 18.39
CA LYS A 286 -118.40 63.31 18.74
C LYS A 286 -119.42 62.57 17.88
N GLN A 287 -120.56 63.18 17.57
CA GLN A 287 -121.56 62.61 16.67
C GLN A 287 -121.04 62.46 15.23
N SER A 288 -120.35 63.47 14.71
CA SER A 288 -119.70 63.40 13.38
C SER A 288 -118.61 62.32 13.33
N LYS A 289 -117.83 62.15 14.41
CA LYS A 289 -116.85 61.06 14.52
C LYS A 289 -117.50 59.68 14.62
N ILE A 290 -118.63 59.58 15.31
CA ILE A 290 -119.43 58.35 15.37
C ILE A 290 -120.04 58.04 14.00
N GLU A 291 -120.51 59.04 13.26
CA GLU A 291 -121.02 58.86 11.90
C GLU A 291 -119.93 58.42 10.92
N THR A 292 -118.73 59.01 11.00
CA THR A 292 -117.59 58.54 10.18
C THR A 292 -117.17 57.12 10.53
N TYR A 293 -117.08 56.75 11.82
CA TYR A 293 -116.81 55.37 12.21
C TYR A 293 -117.94 54.43 11.80
N LYS A 294 -119.20 54.83 11.90
CA LYS A 294 -120.34 54.05 11.40
C LYS A 294 -120.28 53.87 9.88
N ASN A 295 -119.87 54.89 9.14
CA ASN A 295 -119.71 54.81 7.69
C ASN A 295 -118.57 53.87 7.32
N ILE A 296 -117.41 53.95 7.98
CA ILE A 296 -116.28 53.02 7.77
C ILE A 296 -116.69 51.58 8.13
N LEU A 297 -117.43 51.41 9.23
CA LEU A 297 -117.90 50.09 9.63
C LEU A 297 -118.98 49.57 8.67
N HIS A 298 -119.78 50.45 8.06
CA HIS A 298 -120.72 50.10 7.01
C HIS A 298 -120.02 49.71 5.71
N THR A 299 -118.98 50.43 5.27
CA THR A 299 -118.21 50.05 4.07
C THR A 299 -117.47 48.73 4.28
N ILE A 300 -116.95 48.47 5.49
CA ILE A 300 -116.36 47.18 5.84
C ILE A 300 -117.42 46.07 5.83
N LYS A 301 -118.64 46.33 6.32
CA LYS A 301 -119.77 45.40 6.24
C LYS A 301 -120.19 45.11 4.80
N GLU A 302 -120.25 46.12 3.94
CA GLU A 302 -120.57 45.96 2.52
C GLU A 302 -119.50 45.13 1.80
N PHE A 303 -118.22 45.35 2.12
CA PHE A 303 -117.11 44.64 1.49
C PHE A 303 -117.03 43.16 1.90
N ILE A 304 -117.42 42.82 3.14
CA ILE A 304 -117.29 41.47 3.71
C ILE A 304 -118.62 40.69 3.67
N GLY A 305 -119.75 41.38 3.47
CA GLY A 305 -121.08 40.77 3.30
C GLY A 305 -121.71 40.22 4.59
N GLU A 306 -121.14 40.47 5.78
CA GLU A 306 -121.67 40.01 7.06
C GLU A 306 -122.23 41.15 7.93
N GLN A 307 -123.46 40.98 8.43
CA GLN A 307 -124.19 42.02 9.17
C GLN A 307 -123.88 42.07 10.68
N ASN A 308 -123.31 40.98 11.24
CA ASN A 308 -123.03 40.84 12.67
C ASN A 308 -121.60 41.25 13.02
N ASN A 309 -121.45 42.32 13.80
CA ASN A 309 -120.15 42.88 14.20
C ASN A 309 -119.24 41.87 14.93
N ASP A 310 -119.81 41.04 15.81
CA ASP A 310 -119.02 40.09 16.61
C ASP A 310 -118.44 38.95 15.76
N LYS A 311 -119.17 38.53 14.71
CA LYS A 311 -118.68 37.53 13.76
C LYS A 311 -117.58 38.10 12.88
N LEU A 312 -117.69 39.37 12.52
CA LEU A 312 -116.68 40.08 11.74
C LEU A 312 -115.35 40.19 12.52
N ILE A 313 -115.41 40.61 13.79
CA ILE A 313 -114.21 40.69 14.65
C ILE A 313 -113.59 39.32 14.83
N ALA A 314 -114.39 38.28 15.07
CA ALA A 314 -113.89 36.91 15.20
C ALA A 314 -113.21 36.40 13.92
N LYS A 315 -113.69 36.80 12.73
CA LYS A 315 -113.03 36.48 11.46
C LYS A 315 -111.70 37.22 11.29
N PHE A 316 -111.64 38.50 11.67
CA PHE A 316 -110.39 39.26 11.62
C PHE A 316 -109.34 38.71 12.58
N ILE A 317 -109.73 38.35 13.80
CA ILE A 317 -108.80 37.72 14.77
C ILE A 317 -108.31 36.39 14.21
N LYS A 318 -109.18 35.55 13.63
CA LYS A 318 -108.75 34.31 12.98
C LYS A 318 -107.80 34.55 11.81
N GLN A 319 -108.07 35.55 10.97
CA GLN A 319 -107.16 35.91 9.87
C GLN A 319 -105.83 36.48 10.38
N GLU A 320 -105.84 37.22 11.49
CA GLU A 320 -104.63 37.73 12.13
C GLU A 320 -103.80 36.59 12.72
N GLU A 321 -104.44 35.62 13.38
CA GLU A 321 -103.80 34.41 13.89
C GLU A 321 -103.23 33.56 12.74
N GLU A 322 -103.98 33.38 11.64
CA GLU A 322 -103.51 32.69 10.43
C GLU A 322 -102.32 33.43 9.79
N ASN A 323 -102.39 34.76 9.67
CA ASN A 323 -101.29 35.58 9.15
C ASN A 323 -100.07 35.55 10.07
N PHE A 324 -100.26 35.54 11.39
CA PHE A 324 -99.17 35.43 12.36
C PHE A 324 -98.51 34.05 12.31
N ALA A 325 -99.30 32.98 12.14
CA ALA A 325 -98.78 31.64 11.93
C ALA A 325 -97.99 31.54 10.62
N LEU A 326 -98.50 32.12 9.53
CA LEU A 326 -97.77 32.18 8.25
C LEU A 326 -96.48 33.00 8.37
N PHE A 327 -96.50 34.13 9.08
CA PHE A 327 -95.30 34.94 9.30
C PHE A 327 -94.27 34.19 10.15
N SER A 328 -94.71 33.49 11.19
CA SER A 328 -93.83 32.64 12.01
C SER A 328 -93.19 31.53 11.18
N TYR A 329 -93.97 30.86 10.33
CA TYR A 329 -93.47 29.84 9.42
C TYR A 329 -92.47 30.39 8.38
N VAL A 330 -92.72 31.59 7.85
CA VAL A 330 -91.77 32.27 6.93
C VAL A 330 -90.46 32.59 7.65
N ASN A 331 -90.51 32.99 8.93
CA ASN A 331 -89.29 33.23 9.69
C ASN A 331 -88.53 31.93 9.98
N GLU A 332 -89.21 30.85 10.36
CA GLU A 332 -88.58 29.53 10.53
C GLU A 332 -87.92 29.04 9.22
N LEU A 333 -88.59 29.21 8.08
CA LEU A 333 -88.01 28.90 6.77
C LEU A 333 -86.80 29.78 6.44
N ASN A 334 -86.81 31.05 6.82
CA ASN A 334 -85.66 31.93 6.63
C ASN A 334 -84.48 31.52 7.52
N ASP A 335 -84.73 31.14 8.77
CA ASP A 335 -83.71 30.62 9.67
C ASP A 335 -83.12 29.30 9.13
N GLU A 336 -83.97 28.41 8.60
CA GLU A 336 -83.52 27.19 7.92
C GLU A 336 -82.68 27.51 6.68
N LEU A 337 -83.07 28.49 5.86
CA LEU A 337 -82.30 28.94 4.70
C LEU A 337 -80.94 29.52 5.10
N GLU A 338 -80.87 30.33 6.16
CA GLU A 338 -79.61 30.84 6.68
C GLU A 338 -78.72 29.70 7.19
N SER A 339 -79.30 28.72 7.89
CA SER A 339 -78.56 27.55 8.36
C SER A 339 -78.01 26.72 7.19
N LEU A 340 -78.80 26.52 6.13
CA LEU A 340 -78.39 25.80 4.93
C LEU A 340 -77.32 26.58 4.16
N ASN A 341 -77.45 27.90 4.02
CA ASN A 341 -76.43 28.75 3.40
C ASN A 341 -75.12 28.70 4.18
N SER A 342 -75.16 28.78 5.52
CA SER A 342 -73.95 28.65 6.34
C SER A 342 -73.27 27.29 6.15
N ARG A 343 -74.04 26.23 5.95
CA ARG A 343 -73.50 24.89 5.67
C ARG A 343 -72.95 24.77 4.25
N ILE A 344 -73.57 25.42 3.28
CA ILE A 344 -73.03 25.54 1.91
C ILE A 344 -71.69 26.28 1.94
N ASP A 345 -71.58 27.38 2.68
CA ASP A 345 -70.33 28.13 2.82
C ASP A 345 -69.23 27.27 3.46
N GLN A 346 -69.55 26.55 4.54
CA GLN A 346 -68.61 25.62 5.18
C GLN A 346 -68.15 24.51 4.22
N LEU A 347 -69.06 23.93 3.45
CA LEU A 347 -68.71 22.92 2.45
C LEU A 347 -67.87 23.50 1.32
N THR A 348 -68.15 24.74 0.90
CA THR A 348 -67.38 25.42 -0.14
C THR A 348 -65.95 25.68 0.31
N ILE A 349 -65.76 26.12 1.56
CA ILE A 349 -64.43 26.29 2.18
C ILE A 349 -63.70 24.95 2.23
N ALA A 350 -64.36 23.88 2.70
CA ALA A 350 -63.76 22.54 2.76
C ALA A 350 -63.35 22.01 1.37
N ILE A 351 -64.15 22.28 0.34
CA ILE A 351 -63.81 21.92 -1.05
C ILE A 351 -62.59 22.71 -1.53
N GLN A 352 -62.51 24.01 -1.26
CA GLN A 352 -61.36 24.84 -1.61
C GLN A 352 -60.09 24.35 -0.90
N GLU A 353 -60.17 24.03 0.40
CA GLU A 353 -59.05 23.46 1.15
C GLU A 353 -58.59 22.13 0.53
N ALA A 354 -59.52 21.23 0.23
CA ALA A 354 -59.20 19.96 -0.43
C ALA A 354 -58.55 20.16 -1.82
N GLN A 355 -59.02 21.12 -2.61
CA GLN A 355 -58.43 21.49 -3.89
C GLN A 355 -56.99 21.99 -3.73
N THR A 356 -56.75 22.92 -2.78
CA THR A 356 -55.39 23.43 -2.54
C THR A 356 -54.41 22.35 -2.08
N ILE A 357 -54.87 21.40 -1.27
CA ILE A 357 -54.06 20.25 -0.85
C ILE A 357 -53.75 19.36 -2.06
N ASN A 358 -54.75 19.09 -2.90
CA ASN A 358 -54.57 18.26 -4.08
C ASN A 358 -53.62 18.90 -5.11
N ASP A 359 -53.72 20.21 -5.31
CA ASP A 359 -52.82 20.97 -6.19
C ASP A 359 -51.37 20.92 -5.69
N ARG A 360 -51.16 21.03 -4.36
CA ARG A 360 -49.83 20.87 -3.76
C ARG A 360 -49.28 19.47 -3.97
N ILE A 361 -50.07 18.44 -3.69
CA ILE A 361 -49.67 17.04 -3.91
C ILE A 361 -49.34 16.79 -5.39
N SER A 362 -50.16 17.32 -6.30
CA SER A 362 -49.93 17.21 -7.75
C SER A 362 -48.63 17.92 -8.16
N SER A 363 -48.39 19.15 -7.66
CA SER A 363 -47.14 19.87 -7.89
C SER A 363 -45.93 19.08 -7.37
N ASP A 364 -45.98 18.56 -6.14
CA ASP A 364 -44.90 17.76 -5.56
C ASP A 364 -44.67 16.45 -6.35
N GLN A 365 -45.73 15.80 -6.82
CA GLN A 365 -45.64 14.63 -7.70
C GLN A 365 -45.02 14.98 -9.06
N THR A 366 -45.36 16.12 -9.66
CA THR A 366 -44.74 16.55 -10.93
C THR A 366 -43.25 16.86 -10.75
N GLN A 367 -42.86 17.56 -9.68
CA GLN A 367 -41.45 17.84 -9.39
C GLN A 367 -40.64 16.58 -9.14
N THR A 368 -41.18 15.62 -8.37
CA THR A 368 -40.51 14.33 -8.13
C THR A 368 -40.39 13.50 -9.40
N LEU A 369 -41.42 13.51 -10.27
CA LEU A 369 -41.35 12.86 -11.57
C LEU A 369 -40.32 13.52 -12.51
N GLU A 370 -40.22 14.85 -12.50
CA GLU A 370 -39.19 15.57 -13.27
C GLU A 370 -37.79 15.23 -12.76
N GLN A 371 -37.56 15.21 -11.45
CA GLN A 371 -36.31 14.79 -10.85
C GLN A 371 -35.93 13.37 -11.27
N LEU A 372 -36.85 12.41 -11.12
CA LEU A 372 -36.63 11.02 -11.53
C LEU A 372 -36.35 10.88 -13.02
N LYS A 373 -37.01 11.67 -13.88
CA LYS A 373 -36.72 11.69 -15.32
C LYS A 373 -35.30 12.21 -15.59
N THR A 374 -34.90 13.31 -14.94
CA THR A 374 -33.54 13.86 -15.11
C THR A 374 -32.47 12.89 -14.61
N GLU A 375 -32.72 12.18 -13.51
CA GLU A 375 -31.83 11.15 -13.01
C GLU A 375 -31.76 9.97 -13.98
N LEU A 376 -32.90 9.52 -14.52
CA LEU A 376 -32.93 8.46 -15.53
C LEU A 376 -32.12 8.86 -16.76
N GLU A 377 -32.33 10.06 -17.31
CA GLU A 377 -31.60 10.57 -18.48
C GLU A 377 -30.08 10.65 -18.23
N GLN A 378 -29.68 11.07 -17.03
CA GLN A 378 -28.26 11.08 -16.63
C GLN A 378 -27.69 9.66 -16.55
N GLN A 379 -28.41 8.72 -15.93
CA GLN A 379 -27.94 7.33 -15.83
C GLN A 379 -27.89 6.64 -17.19
N THR A 380 -28.86 6.88 -18.08
CA THR A 380 -28.82 6.35 -19.45
C THR A 380 -27.65 6.94 -20.23
N ALA A 381 -27.38 8.25 -20.13
CA ALA A 381 -26.24 8.85 -20.81
C ALA A 381 -24.89 8.31 -20.29
N LEU A 382 -24.78 8.04 -19.00
CA LEU A 382 -23.59 7.41 -18.42
C LEU A 382 -23.44 5.95 -18.88
N ALA A 383 -24.53 5.20 -18.97
CA ALA A 383 -24.53 3.83 -19.48
C ALA A 383 -24.13 3.79 -20.96
N ASP A 384 -24.72 4.65 -21.80
CA ASP A 384 -24.39 4.76 -23.23
C ASP A 384 -22.91 5.13 -23.43
N ALA A 385 -22.39 6.08 -22.66
CA ALA A 385 -20.98 6.44 -22.70
C ALA A 385 -20.06 5.29 -22.25
N ALA A 386 -20.47 4.51 -21.26
CA ALA A 386 -19.73 3.33 -20.82
C ALA A 386 -19.74 2.22 -21.88
N GLU A 387 -20.88 1.98 -22.55
CA GLU A 387 -20.98 1.04 -23.67
C GLU A 387 -20.12 1.48 -24.85
N GLU A 388 -20.12 2.76 -25.20
CA GLU A 388 -19.27 3.30 -26.27
C GLU A 388 -17.78 3.12 -25.95
N ASN A 389 -17.37 3.40 -24.71
CA ASN A 389 -16.00 3.17 -24.26
C ASN A 389 -15.61 1.69 -24.30
N LEU A 390 -16.53 0.79 -23.89
CA LEU A 390 -16.31 -0.65 -23.95
C LEU A 390 -16.13 -1.11 -25.41
N ALA A 391 -17.01 -0.66 -26.32
CA ALA A 391 -16.89 -0.96 -27.75
C ALA A 391 -15.58 -0.45 -28.36
N GLN A 392 -15.11 0.75 -27.97
CA GLN A 392 -13.81 1.27 -28.39
C GLN A 392 -12.65 0.43 -27.85
N CYS A 393 -12.70 0.02 -26.58
CA CYS A 393 -11.70 -0.87 -25.99
C CYS A 393 -11.66 -2.23 -26.69
N ASP A 394 -12.82 -2.81 -27.00
CA ASP A 394 -12.92 -4.09 -27.72
C ASP A 394 -12.35 -3.99 -29.14
N ASP A 395 -12.63 -2.90 -29.87
CA ASP A 395 -12.04 -2.68 -31.21
C ASP A 395 -10.51 -2.52 -31.16
N VAL A 396 -9.99 -1.82 -30.15
CA VAL A 396 -8.54 -1.73 -29.91
C VAL A 396 -7.95 -3.10 -29.59
N LEU A 397 -8.61 -3.88 -28.74
CA LEU A 397 -8.18 -5.24 -28.38
C LEU A 397 -8.19 -6.17 -29.59
N GLU A 398 -9.21 -6.12 -30.44
CA GLU A 398 -9.26 -6.88 -31.69
C GLU A 398 -8.11 -6.50 -32.64
N LYS A 399 -7.82 -5.19 -32.78
CA LYS A 399 -6.69 -4.73 -33.61
C LYS A 399 -5.36 -5.22 -33.06
N LEU A 400 -5.18 -5.21 -31.74
CA LEU A 400 -3.98 -5.74 -31.09
C LEU A 400 -3.86 -7.26 -31.29
N LEU A 401 -4.94 -8.02 -31.14
CA LEU A 401 -4.96 -9.47 -31.40
C LEU A 401 -4.58 -9.79 -32.84
N LYS A 402 -5.18 -9.11 -33.82
CA LYS A 402 -4.84 -9.24 -35.25
C LYS A 402 -3.39 -8.84 -35.52
N GLY A 403 -2.89 -7.80 -34.85
CA GLY A 403 -1.49 -7.38 -34.93
C GLY A 403 -0.53 -8.44 -34.39
N ILE A 404 -0.82 -9.04 -33.25
CA ILE A 404 -0.02 -10.12 -32.66
C ILE A 404 -0.04 -11.36 -33.55
N ASP A 405 -1.19 -11.73 -34.14
CA ASP A 405 -1.28 -12.82 -35.10
C ASP A 405 -0.43 -12.56 -36.36
N SER A 406 -0.46 -11.32 -36.86
CA SER A 406 0.37 -10.92 -37.99
C SER A 406 1.87 -11.00 -37.69
N LEU A 407 2.30 -10.58 -36.49
CA LEU A 407 3.68 -10.66 -36.02
C LEU A 407 4.12 -12.12 -35.84
N PHE A 408 3.25 -12.94 -35.26
CA PHE A 408 3.49 -14.36 -35.07
C PHE A 408 3.75 -15.08 -36.41
N LYS A 409 2.92 -14.78 -37.43
CA LYS A 409 3.09 -15.29 -38.79
C LYS A 409 4.33 -14.73 -39.49
N ALA A 410 4.62 -13.43 -39.33
CA ALA A 410 5.76 -12.77 -39.96
C ALA A 410 7.11 -13.29 -39.45
N ILE A 411 7.21 -13.57 -38.14
CA ILE A 411 8.43 -14.08 -37.49
C ILE A 411 8.61 -15.60 -37.72
N ARG A 412 7.60 -16.28 -38.32
CA ARG A 412 7.56 -17.74 -38.54
C ARG A 412 7.81 -18.52 -37.25
N CYS A 413 7.09 -18.16 -36.19
CA CYS A 413 7.17 -18.85 -34.91
C CYS A 413 6.56 -20.26 -35.01
N ASP A 414 7.19 -21.26 -34.38
CA ASP A 414 6.68 -22.63 -34.37
C ASP A 414 5.42 -22.76 -33.50
N ASN A 415 4.32 -23.24 -34.08
CA ASN A 415 3.03 -23.48 -33.41
C ASN A 415 3.00 -24.73 -32.53
N SER A 416 3.99 -25.62 -32.67
CA SER A 416 4.01 -26.95 -32.05
C SER A 416 3.99 -26.98 -30.51
N PRO A 417 4.60 -26.05 -29.75
CA PRO A 417 4.48 -26.04 -28.30
C PRO A 417 3.16 -25.44 -27.80
N ILE A 418 2.47 -24.64 -28.63
CA ILE A 418 1.20 -23.98 -28.29
C ILE A 418 0.02 -24.93 -28.50
N LEU A 419 -0.02 -25.60 -29.66
CA LEU A 419 -1.04 -26.60 -30.00
C LEU A 419 -1.07 -27.79 -29.03
N ARG A 420 0.10 -28.15 -28.47
CA ARG A 420 0.21 -29.22 -27.46
C ARG A 420 -0.38 -28.83 -26.09
N LEU A 421 -0.47 -27.54 -25.79
CA LEU A 421 -0.92 -27.01 -24.50
C LEU A 421 -2.37 -26.49 -24.51
N LEU A 422 -2.85 -26.02 -25.66
CA LEU A 422 -4.14 -25.32 -25.80
C LEU A 422 -5.20 -26.08 -26.63
N GLY A 423 -4.85 -27.23 -27.21
CA GLY A 423 -5.76 -28.00 -28.09
C GLY A 423 -6.07 -27.29 -29.41
N ASP A 424 -7.15 -27.67 -30.10
CA ASP A 424 -7.60 -27.14 -31.41
C ASP A 424 -8.11 -25.68 -31.35
N ASN A 425 -7.40 -24.79 -30.65
CA ASN A 425 -7.65 -23.35 -30.67
C ASN A 425 -6.49 -22.66 -31.41
N GLU A 426 -6.55 -22.66 -32.73
CA GLU A 426 -5.56 -21.98 -33.59
C GLU A 426 -5.65 -20.45 -33.52
N GLN A 427 -6.68 -19.90 -32.84
CA GLN A 427 -6.94 -18.47 -32.75
C GLN A 427 -6.41 -17.86 -31.45
N ILE A 428 -5.77 -16.69 -31.58
CA ILE A 428 -5.28 -15.90 -30.45
C ILE A 428 -6.47 -15.27 -29.73
N THR A 429 -6.81 -15.80 -28.57
CA THR A 429 -7.85 -15.29 -27.65
C THR A 429 -7.22 -14.53 -26.50
N MET A 430 -7.98 -13.65 -25.84
CA MET A 430 -7.55 -12.81 -24.70
C MET A 430 -6.81 -13.60 -23.59
N SER A 431 -7.24 -14.84 -23.31
CA SER A 431 -6.61 -15.73 -22.35
C SER A 431 -5.24 -16.25 -22.79
N ASN A 432 -5.01 -16.35 -24.10
CA ASN A 432 -3.86 -17.03 -24.69
C ASN A 432 -2.80 -16.05 -25.22
N VAL A 433 -3.12 -14.75 -25.37
CA VAL A 433 -2.23 -13.70 -25.88
C VAL A 433 -0.85 -13.72 -25.23
N MET A 434 -0.80 -13.89 -23.91
CA MET A 434 0.45 -13.80 -23.17
C MET A 434 1.41 -14.96 -23.47
N LEU A 435 0.88 -16.14 -23.82
CA LEU A 435 1.69 -17.26 -24.30
C LEU A 435 2.27 -16.97 -25.69
N TYR A 436 1.47 -16.42 -26.61
CA TYR A 436 1.92 -16.06 -27.96
C TYR A 436 3.02 -14.98 -27.90
N LEU A 437 2.86 -13.94 -27.08
CA LEU A 437 3.87 -12.90 -26.88
C LEU A 437 5.18 -13.45 -26.29
N GLY A 438 5.12 -14.35 -25.31
CA GLY A 438 6.32 -14.97 -24.74
C GLY A 438 7.10 -15.84 -25.74
N ILE A 439 6.43 -16.41 -26.74
CA ILE A 439 7.09 -17.18 -27.81
C ILE A 439 7.69 -16.25 -28.87
N ILE A 440 6.96 -15.20 -29.24
CA ILE A 440 7.47 -14.12 -30.09
C ILE A 440 8.73 -13.51 -29.46
N GLU A 441 8.72 -13.22 -28.16
CA GLU A 441 9.86 -12.66 -27.43
C GLU A 441 11.08 -13.59 -27.48
N LYS A 442 10.90 -14.89 -27.26
CA LYS A 442 11.98 -15.88 -27.36
C LYS A 442 12.58 -15.93 -28.77
N GLN A 443 11.74 -15.94 -29.81
CA GLN A 443 12.18 -15.93 -31.21
C GLN A 443 12.91 -14.64 -31.58
N ILE A 444 12.35 -13.47 -31.21
CA ILE A 444 13.00 -12.17 -31.41
C ILE A 444 14.36 -12.14 -30.71
N THR A 445 14.45 -12.61 -29.47
CA THR A 445 15.71 -12.66 -28.71
C THR A 445 16.73 -13.57 -29.40
N GLN A 446 16.32 -14.73 -29.91
CA GLN A 446 17.20 -15.61 -30.70
C GLN A 446 17.66 -14.95 -32.02
N MET A 447 16.78 -14.23 -32.70
CA MET A 447 17.14 -13.48 -33.91
C MET A 447 18.09 -12.32 -33.59
N PHE A 448 17.87 -11.59 -32.49
CA PHE A 448 18.81 -10.59 -31.98
C PHE A 448 20.18 -11.21 -31.66
N HIS A 449 20.23 -12.39 -31.04
CA HIS A 449 21.50 -13.08 -30.80
C HIS A 449 22.20 -13.48 -32.10
N LYS A 450 21.46 -13.96 -33.12
CA LYS A 450 22.01 -14.28 -34.45
C LYS A 450 22.52 -13.02 -35.16
N VAL A 451 21.75 -11.93 -35.14
CA VAL A 451 22.13 -10.65 -35.72
C VAL A 451 23.33 -10.05 -34.98
N TYR A 452 23.35 -10.04 -33.65
CA TYR A 452 24.48 -9.57 -32.84
C TYR A 452 25.75 -10.39 -33.10
N TRP A 453 25.62 -11.71 -33.28
CA TRP A 453 26.76 -12.56 -33.64
C TRP A 453 27.26 -12.24 -35.05
N LEU A 454 26.36 -12.03 -36.02
CA LEU A 454 26.71 -11.59 -37.37
C LEU A 454 27.37 -10.19 -37.36
N ASP A 455 26.81 -9.23 -36.61
CA ASP A 455 27.30 -7.85 -36.46
C ASP A 455 28.64 -7.77 -35.70
N ARG A 456 28.95 -8.78 -34.88
CA ARG A 456 30.27 -8.96 -34.26
C ARG A 456 31.27 -9.63 -35.22
N ALA A 457 30.82 -10.48 -36.14
CA ALA A 457 31.64 -11.17 -37.14
C ALA A 457 31.97 -10.29 -38.35
N THR A 458 31.03 -9.46 -38.79
CA THR A 458 31.22 -8.39 -39.78
C THR A 458 31.40 -7.07 -39.03
N LYS A 459 32.61 -6.49 -38.99
CA LYS A 459 32.89 -5.19 -38.35
C LYS A 459 32.18 -4.02 -39.08
N THR A 460 30.86 -3.99 -39.09
CA THR A 460 30.08 -2.97 -39.80
C THR A 460 29.03 -2.44 -38.85
N GLN A 461 29.41 -1.49 -38.00
CA GLN A 461 28.51 -0.71 -37.16
C GLN A 461 27.56 0.15 -38.03
N GLN A 462 26.51 -0.43 -38.59
CA GLN A 462 25.50 0.34 -39.32
C GLN A 462 24.10 -0.23 -39.13
N LEU A 463 23.61 -0.27 -37.90
CA LEU A 463 22.16 -0.28 -37.62
C LEU A 463 21.91 0.31 -36.22
N ARG A 464 22.36 1.55 -35.98
CA ARG A 464 21.69 2.39 -34.99
C ARG A 464 20.40 2.88 -35.66
N ILE A 465 19.27 2.55 -35.07
CA ILE A 465 18.00 3.21 -35.39
C ILE A 465 18.22 4.68 -35.08
N ASP A 466 18.32 5.52 -36.12
CA ASP A 466 18.47 6.96 -35.99
C ASP A 466 17.31 7.52 -35.16
N GLU A 467 17.62 8.00 -33.94
CA GLU A 467 16.70 8.78 -33.10
C GLU A 467 16.25 10.09 -33.79
N GLU A 468 16.85 10.44 -34.92
CA GLU A 468 16.56 11.65 -35.70
C GLU A 468 15.24 11.58 -36.50
N ARG A 469 14.62 10.40 -36.65
CA ARG A 469 13.34 10.24 -37.38
C ARG A 469 12.08 10.33 -36.52
N ARG A 470 12.18 10.68 -35.22
CA ARG A 470 10.98 11.10 -34.49
C ARG A 470 10.56 12.49 -35.00
N PRO A 471 9.30 12.68 -35.46
CA PRO A 471 8.80 14.02 -35.76
C PRO A 471 8.79 14.83 -34.46
N ARG A 472 9.85 15.60 -34.21
CA ARG A 472 9.88 16.58 -33.14
C ARG A 472 8.96 17.71 -33.57
N LEU A 473 7.81 17.84 -32.91
CA LEU A 473 6.99 19.05 -32.95
C LEU A 473 7.90 20.22 -32.55
N LYS A 474 8.39 20.97 -33.53
CA LYS A 474 9.02 22.26 -33.30
C LYS A 474 7.89 23.24 -33.05
N VAL A 475 7.44 23.33 -31.81
CA VAL A 475 6.58 24.44 -31.38
C VAL A 475 7.41 25.71 -31.60
N PRO A 476 6.96 26.66 -32.44
CA PRO A 476 7.70 27.89 -32.63
C PRO A 476 7.90 28.58 -31.27
N PRO A 477 9.06 29.19 -31.00
CA PRO A 477 9.25 30.00 -29.80
C PRO A 477 8.09 31.00 -29.69
N ILE A 478 7.56 31.20 -28.47
CA ILE A 478 6.42 32.11 -28.22
C ILE A 478 6.66 33.51 -28.81
N GLU A 479 7.92 33.92 -28.93
CA GLU A 479 8.38 35.17 -29.58
C GLU A 479 7.96 35.30 -31.06
N TYR A 480 7.74 34.20 -31.77
CA TYR A 480 7.22 34.18 -33.15
C TYR A 480 5.69 34.20 -33.24
N ILE A 481 4.99 33.92 -32.13
CA ILE A 481 3.52 33.87 -32.05
C ILE A 481 2.98 35.18 -31.45
N ALA A 482 3.66 35.72 -30.43
CA ALA A 482 3.36 37.01 -29.82
C ALA A 482 4.67 37.78 -29.56
N PRO A 483 4.84 39.00 -30.11
CA PRO A 483 6.11 39.73 -30.06
C PRO A 483 6.47 40.21 -28.65
N THR A 484 5.49 40.37 -27.75
CA THR A 484 5.70 40.76 -26.34
C THR A 484 4.60 40.18 -25.45
N GLN A 485 4.86 40.08 -24.14
CA GLN A 485 3.85 39.68 -23.15
C GLN A 485 2.76 40.76 -23.02
N PRO A 486 1.51 40.37 -22.73
CA PRO A 486 0.42 41.32 -22.51
C PRO A 486 0.72 42.24 -21.32
N CYS A 487 0.33 43.51 -21.44
CA CYS A 487 0.48 44.50 -20.39
C CYS A 487 -0.48 44.21 -19.24
N ALA A 488 0.06 43.83 -18.08
CA ALA A 488 -0.72 43.54 -16.88
C ALA A 488 -1.74 44.65 -16.52
N LEU A 489 -1.35 45.92 -16.68
CA LEU A 489 -2.22 47.06 -16.35
C LEU A 489 -3.38 47.25 -17.34
N CYS A 490 -3.19 46.87 -18.61
CA CYS A 490 -4.24 46.95 -19.62
C CYS A 490 -5.22 45.79 -19.46
N VAL A 491 -4.73 44.59 -19.15
CA VAL A 491 -5.54 43.42 -18.82
C VAL A 491 -6.40 43.68 -17.58
N GLU A 492 -5.80 44.21 -16.51
CA GLU A 492 -6.54 44.58 -15.29
C GLU A 492 -7.64 45.62 -15.57
N LYS A 493 -7.37 46.61 -16.43
CA LYS A 493 -8.38 47.61 -16.80
C LYS A 493 -9.57 46.99 -17.55
N GLU A 494 -9.31 46.03 -18.43
CA GLU A 494 -10.34 45.34 -19.19
C GLU A 494 -11.20 44.42 -18.31
N GLU A 495 -10.57 43.70 -17.38
CA GLU A 495 -11.29 42.90 -16.37
C GLU A 495 -12.16 43.80 -15.47
N LEU A 496 -11.67 44.96 -15.09
CA LEU A 496 -12.43 45.94 -14.29
C LEU A 496 -13.56 46.63 -15.06
N GLN A 497 -13.60 46.54 -16.40
CA GLN A 497 -14.74 47.00 -17.19
C GLN A 497 -15.90 46.00 -17.20
N ILE A 498 -15.66 44.75 -16.80
CA ILE A 498 -16.68 43.71 -16.67
C ILE A 498 -17.36 43.90 -15.30
N VAL A 499 -18.17 44.96 -15.19
CA VAL A 499 -19.00 45.20 -14.00
C VAL A 499 -20.40 44.66 -14.27
N SER A 500 -20.77 43.59 -13.58
CA SER A 500 -22.13 43.06 -13.56
C SER A 500 -22.91 43.70 -12.40
N GLU A 501 -23.98 44.44 -12.69
CA GLU A 501 -24.86 44.98 -11.65
C GLU A 501 -25.82 43.87 -11.16
N GLY A 502 -25.35 42.99 -10.27
CA GLY A 502 -26.19 41.96 -9.64
C GLY A 502 -25.44 40.77 -9.00
N LEU A 503 -26.19 39.86 -8.38
CA LEU A 503 -25.67 38.57 -7.89
C LEU A 503 -25.28 37.68 -9.10
N GLU A 504 -23.98 37.45 -9.29
CA GLU A 504 -23.48 36.57 -10.35
C GLU A 504 -23.89 35.11 -10.09
N HIS A 505 -24.62 34.53 -11.02
CA HIS A 505 -24.94 33.11 -11.01
C HIS A 505 -23.85 32.35 -11.78
N PRO A 506 -23.44 31.15 -11.32
CA PRO A 506 -22.42 30.37 -12.01
C PRO A 506 -22.87 30.05 -13.45
N LEU A 507 -22.01 30.33 -14.43
CA LEU A 507 -22.32 30.05 -15.83
C LEU A 507 -22.49 28.54 -16.06
N THR A 508 -23.53 28.16 -16.79
CA THR A 508 -23.65 26.81 -17.33
C THR A 508 -22.53 26.55 -18.36
N ARG A 509 -22.14 25.28 -18.53
CA ARG A 509 -21.04 24.87 -19.43
C ARG A 509 -21.22 25.39 -20.87
N GLU A 510 -22.46 25.45 -21.34
CA GLU A 510 -22.81 25.99 -22.66
C GLU A 510 -22.65 27.51 -22.74
N ALA A 511 -23.05 28.24 -21.69
CA ALA A 511 -22.90 29.70 -21.63
C ALA A 511 -21.41 30.09 -21.54
N ALA A 512 -20.62 29.34 -20.77
CA ALA A 512 -19.18 29.54 -20.66
C ALA A 512 -18.45 29.29 -21.99
N THR A 513 -18.79 28.19 -22.69
CA THR A 513 -18.18 27.87 -24.00
C THR A 513 -18.57 28.88 -25.08
N LYS A 514 -19.79 29.43 -25.04
CA LYS A 514 -20.22 30.49 -25.96
C LYS A 514 -19.49 31.82 -25.71
N LYS A 515 -19.31 32.23 -24.44
CA LYS A 515 -18.52 33.42 -24.08
C LYS A 515 -17.04 33.25 -24.43
N LEU A 516 -16.48 32.05 -24.25
CA LEU A 516 -15.10 31.76 -24.65
C LEU A 516 -14.88 31.87 -26.15
N LYS A 517 -15.83 31.38 -26.97
CA LYS A 517 -15.76 31.54 -28.43
C LYS A 517 -15.80 33.03 -28.84
N GLN A 518 -16.69 33.81 -28.23
CA GLN A 518 -16.76 35.25 -28.48
C GLN A 518 -15.46 35.97 -28.10
N ARG A 519 -14.86 35.61 -26.96
CA ARG A 519 -13.54 36.14 -26.55
C ARG A 519 -12.43 35.77 -27.53
N LEU A 520 -12.44 34.56 -28.09
CA LEU A 520 -11.40 34.13 -29.03
C LEU A 520 -11.49 34.83 -30.41
N ASP A 521 -12.65 35.39 -30.75
CA ASP A 521 -12.86 36.14 -31.99
C ASP A 521 -12.43 37.63 -31.87
N GLU A 522 -12.21 38.13 -30.65
CA GLU A 522 -11.81 39.52 -30.38
C GLU A 522 -10.29 39.73 -30.53
N ASP A 523 -9.90 40.84 -31.17
CA ASP A 523 -8.52 41.15 -31.52
C ASP A 523 -7.79 41.86 -30.36
N TYR A 524 -7.06 41.11 -29.52
CA TYR A 524 -6.36 41.64 -28.33
C TYR A 524 -4.94 42.17 -28.58
N SER A 525 -4.61 42.47 -29.83
CA SER A 525 -3.27 42.95 -30.21
C SER A 525 -2.86 44.23 -29.47
N GLU A 526 -3.83 45.05 -29.06
CA GLU A 526 -3.60 46.28 -28.28
C GLU A 526 -3.12 46.04 -26.84
N LEU A 527 -3.31 44.83 -26.29
CA LEU A 527 -2.82 44.47 -24.96
C LEU A 527 -1.35 44.03 -24.99
N LEU A 528 -0.80 43.69 -26.17
CA LEU A 528 0.53 43.14 -26.35
C LEU A 528 1.59 44.24 -26.41
N HIS A 529 1.88 44.84 -25.26
CA HIS A 529 3.01 45.75 -25.09
C HIS A 529 3.59 45.64 -23.67
N ASN A 530 4.84 46.05 -23.49
CA ASN A 530 5.44 46.10 -22.16
C ASN A 530 4.85 47.26 -21.32
N ILE A 531 4.99 47.15 -19.99
CA ILE A 531 4.53 48.20 -19.05
C ILE A 531 5.22 49.54 -19.33
N SER A 532 6.44 49.52 -19.88
CA SER A 532 7.20 50.72 -20.26
C SER A 532 6.59 51.50 -21.43
N GLY A 533 5.93 50.81 -22.37
CA GLY A 533 5.20 51.39 -23.49
C GLY A 533 3.72 51.64 -23.21
N CYS A 534 3.24 51.37 -21.99
CA CYS A 534 1.84 51.52 -21.63
C CYS A 534 1.46 52.99 -21.40
N HIS A 535 0.35 53.43 -22.03
CA HIS A 535 -0.16 54.79 -21.90
C HIS A 535 -1.05 55.03 -20.68
N LEU A 536 -1.33 54.00 -19.86
CA LEU A 536 -2.17 54.15 -18.67
C LEU A 536 -1.51 55.02 -17.60
N PRO A 537 -2.27 55.87 -16.89
CA PRO A 537 -1.76 56.69 -15.79
C PRO A 537 -1.05 55.88 -14.70
N ALA A 538 -1.51 54.65 -14.44
CA ALA A 538 -0.90 53.73 -13.48
C ALA A 538 0.52 53.29 -13.91
N ALA A 539 0.73 53.05 -15.21
CA ALA A 539 2.03 52.68 -15.75
C ALA A 539 3.05 53.82 -15.58
N ARG A 540 2.63 55.06 -15.83
CA ARG A 540 3.47 56.26 -15.64
C ARG A 540 3.93 56.42 -14.18
N LYS A 541 3.05 56.15 -13.21
CA LYS A 541 3.39 56.15 -11.78
C LYS A 541 4.42 55.05 -11.43
N ILE A 542 4.29 53.86 -12.02
CA ILE A 542 5.23 52.74 -11.82
C ILE A 542 6.59 53.05 -12.42
N ILE A 543 6.62 53.64 -13.62
CA ILE A 543 7.86 54.07 -14.29
C ILE A 543 8.55 55.17 -13.47
N GLN A 544 7.82 56.19 -13.02
CA GLN A 544 8.39 57.26 -12.19
C GLN A 544 8.99 56.75 -10.87
N LYS A 545 8.38 55.74 -10.24
CA LYS A 545 8.93 55.08 -9.04
C LYS A 545 10.17 54.23 -9.29
N ARG A 546 10.45 53.80 -10.53
CA ARG A 546 11.66 53.04 -10.87
C ARG A 546 12.88 53.92 -11.11
N TYR A 547 12.68 55.22 -11.33
CA TYR A 547 13.75 56.20 -11.58
C TYR A 547 13.97 57.18 -10.40
N GLN A 548 13.30 56.94 -9.27
CA GLN A 548 13.60 57.53 -7.95
C GLN A 548 14.30 56.47 -7.10
#